data_AF-L8DD33-F1
#
_entry.id   AF-L8DD33-F1
#
_cell.length_a   1.000
_cell.length_b   1.000
_cell.length_c   1.000
_cell.angle_alpha   90.00
_cell.angle_beta   90.00
_cell.angle_gamma   90.00
#
_symmetry.space_group_name_H-M   'P 1'
#
loop_
_entity.id
_entity.type
_entity.pdbx_description
1 polymer ?
#
loop_
_entity_poly.entity_id
_entity_poly.type
_entity_poly.pdbx_seq_one_letter_code
_entity_poly.pdbx_strand_id
1 'polypeptide(L)'
;MLGLGSALAAGLQFWLLALALWIVSRIADGLDGPVARTRVRAGGKSSGAGGFFDITADFVVYGTTVVGVAVGASAQFGAPWWPFLLVLLAYYINGTAFLAFSSIAERTGRTIDDGRSFSFLGGLAEGAETIAVHSLWLLFPQWGWQIAVVWAGLVAVSSGQRIIAGYRALS
;
A
#
# COMPACT_ATOMS: atom_id res chain seq x y z
N MET A 1 -5.94 6.39 -11.86
CA MET A 1 -6.40 5.70 -13.09
C MET A 1 -5.36 4.70 -13.61
N LEU A 2 -4.07 5.07 -13.68
CA LEU A 2 -3.01 4.17 -14.14
C LEU A 2 -2.86 2.89 -13.29
N GLY A 3 -2.91 3.01 -11.96
CA GLY A 3 -2.90 1.84 -11.07
C GLY A 3 -4.08 0.87 -11.29
N LEU A 4 -5.29 1.40 -11.54
CA LEU A 4 -6.45 0.56 -11.91
C LEU A 4 -6.26 -0.10 -13.28
N GLY A 5 -5.67 0.61 -14.23
CA GLY A 5 -5.28 0.06 -15.53
C GLY A 5 -4.26 -1.07 -15.40
N SER A 6 -3.29 -0.93 -14.50
CA SER A 6 -2.34 -2.00 -14.17
C SER A 6 -3.05 -3.25 -13.65
N ALA A 7 -3.96 -3.10 -12.67
CA ALA A 7 -4.74 -4.19 -12.13
C ALA A 7 -5.56 -4.92 -13.21
N LEU A 8 -6.24 -4.16 -14.08
CA LEU A 8 -7.01 -4.72 -15.20
C LEU A 8 -6.10 -5.46 -16.19
N ALA A 9 -4.97 -4.86 -16.58
CA ALA A 9 -4.01 -5.47 -17.48
C ALA A 9 -3.44 -6.78 -16.90
N ALA A 10 -3.16 -6.82 -15.58
CA ALA A 10 -2.72 -8.03 -14.89
C ALA A 10 -3.81 -9.12 -14.91
N GLY A 11 -5.07 -8.75 -14.63
CA GLY A 11 -6.21 -9.68 -14.70
C GLY A 11 -6.44 -10.24 -16.10
N LEU A 12 -6.16 -9.45 -17.14
CA LEU A 12 -6.17 -9.86 -18.55
C LEU A 12 -4.85 -10.49 -19.03
N GLN A 13 -3.91 -10.78 -18.12
CA GLN A 13 -2.64 -11.45 -18.39
C GLN A 13 -1.66 -10.65 -19.28
N PHE A 14 -1.89 -9.35 -19.46
CA PHE A 14 -0.95 -8.43 -20.12
C PHE A 14 0.11 -7.91 -19.15
N TRP A 15 0.96 -8.81 -18.64
CA TRP A 15 1.88 -8.55 -17.53
C TRP A 15 2.86 -7.39 -17.74
N LEU A 16 3.48 -7.30 -18.92
CA LEU A 16 4.43 -6.21 -19.22
C LEU A 16 3.73 -4.85 -19.29
N LEU A 17 2.51 -4.80 -19.83
CA LEU A 17 1.69 -3.58 -19.83
C LEU A 17 1.26 -3.22 -18.41
N ALA A 18 0.84 -4.21 -17.62
CA ALA A 18 0.52 -4.01 -16.22
C ALA A 18 1.71 -3.43 -15.45
N LEU A 19 2.91 -3.99 -15.63
CA LEU A 19 4.14 -3.49 -15.01
C LEU A 19 4.45 -2.06 -15.44
N ALA A 20 4.34 -1.73 -16.73
CA ALA A 20 4.57 -0.38 -17.21
C ALA A 20 3.59 0.61 -16.57
N LEU A 21 2.29 0.28 -16.56
CA LEU A 21 1.25 1.10 -15.93
C LEU A 21 1.46 1.25 -14.42
N TRP A 22 1.89 0.18 -13.74
CA TRP A 22 2.24 0.18 -12.33
C TRP A 22 3.36 1.16 -12.02
N ILE A 23 4.50 1.01 -12.71
CA ILE A 23 5.68 1.85 -12.49
C ILE A 23 5.39 3.31 -12.80
N VAL A 24 4.69 3.60 -13.90
CA VAL A 24 4.30 4.99 -14.23
C VAL A 24 3.36 5.56 -13.17
N SER A 25 2.40 4.78 -12.66
CA SER A 25 1.53 5.22 -11.56
C SER A 25 2.35 5.58 -10.32
N ARG A 26 3.30 4.72 -9.93
CA ARG A 26 4.12 4.93 -8.72
C ARG A 26 5.11 6.09 -8.87
N ILE A 27 5.63 6.33 -10.07
CA ILE A 27 6.43 7.52 -10.37
C ILE A 27 5.56 8.77 -10.24
N ALA A 28 4.35 8.78 -10.80
CA ALA A 28 3.44 9.91 -10.69
C ALA A 28 3.10 10.22 -9.21
N ASP A 29 2.74 9.21 -8.43
CA ASP A 29 2.41 9.38 -7.01
C ASP A 29 3.65 9.80 -6.18
N GLY A 30 4.83 9.26 -6.49
CA GLY A 30 6.08 9.64 -5.84
C GLY A 30 6.57 11.06 -6.14
N LEU A 31 6.16 11.63 -7.27
CA LEU A 31 6.44 13.02 -7.65
C LEU A 31 5.51 14.03 -6.96
N ASP A 32 4.33 13.63 -6.52
CA ASP A 32 3.38 14.53 -5.86
C ASP A 32 3.84 14.95 -4.45
N GLY A 33 4.60 14.10 -3.75
CA GLY A 33 5.18 14.43 -2.44
C GLY A 33 6.13 15.65 -2.45
N PRO A 34 7.17 15.68 -3.31
CA PRO A 34 8.03 16.85 -3.50
C PRO A 34 7.26 18.12 -3.90
N VAL A 35 6.27 18.01 -4.78
CA VAL A 35 5.48 19.15 -5.26
C VAL A 35 4.58 19.71 -4.15
N ALA A 36 3.97 18.83 -3.34
CA ALA A 36 3.19 19.22 -2.17
C ALA A 36 4.06 19.92 -1.11
N ARG A 37 5.28 19.41 -0.84
CA ARG A 37 6.25 20.06 0.06
C ARG A 37 6.65 21.46 -0.42
N THR A 38 6.76 21.64 -1.74
CA THR A 38 7.09 22.94 -2.35
C THR A 38 5.92 23.91 -2.22
N ARG A 39 4.67 23.46 -2.42
CA ARG A 39 3.46 24.28 -2.20
C ARG A 39 3.25 24.68 -0.74
N VAL A 40 3.52 23.78 0.21
CA VAL A 40 3.45 24.08 1.64
C VAL A 40 4.54 25.08 2.04
N ARG A 41 5.78 24.93 1.53
CA ARG A 41 6.85 25.92 1.73
C ARG A 41 6.54 27.28 1.09
N ALA A 42 5.74 27.31 0.03
CA ALA A 42 5.26 28.52 -0.61
C ALA A 42 4.01 29.15 0.06
N GLY A 43 3.63 28.71 1.26
CA GLY A 43 2.49 29.27 2.02
C GLY A 43 1.13 28.69 1.65
N GLY A 44 1.07 27.66 0.81
CA GLY A 44 -0.16 26.94 0.50
C GLY A 44 -0.63 26.06 1.66
N LYS A 45 -1.91 26.17 2.05
CA LYS A 45 -2.53 25.21 2.99
C LYS A 45 -2.55 23.82 2.37
N SER A 46 -2.01 22.83 3.07
CA SER A 46 -2.32 21.42 2.81
C SER A 46 -3.82 21.22 3.01
N SER A 47 -4.55 20.88 1.94
CA SER A 47 -5.99 20.62 2.02
C SER A 47 -6.22 19.22 2.54
N GLY A 48 -6.98 19.08 3.64
CA GLY A 48 -7.37 17.76 4.18
C GLY A 48 -8.09 16.87 3.15
N ALA A 49 -8.77 17.47 2.16
CA ALA A 49 -9.37 16.73 1.05
C ALA A 49 -8.32 16.06 0.13
N GLY A 50 -7.14 16.67 -0.03
CA GLY A 50 -6.03 16.10 -0.80
C GLY A 50 -5.47 14.85 -0.12
N GLY A 51 -5.18 14.93 1.19
CA GLY A 51 -4.69 13.78 1.96
C GLY A 51 -5.71 12.63 2.03
N PHE A 52 -7.00 12.95 2.16
CA PHE A 52 -8.06 11.93 2.08
C PHE A 52 -8.08 11.21 0.72
N PHE A 53 -8.00 11.95 -0.38
CA PHE A 53 -8.01 11.36 -1.72
C PHE A 53 -6.77 10.50 -1.97
N ASP A 54 -5.60 10.97 -1.55
CA ASP A 54 -4.33 10.26 -1.67
C ASP A 54 -4.38 8.89 -0.97
N ILE A 55 -4.75 8.88 0.31
CA ILE A 55 -4.92 7.63 1.08
C ILE A 55 -5.94 6.71 0.41
N THR A 56 -7.11 7.24 0.04
CA THR A 56 -8.17 6.44 -0.58
C THR A 56 -7.71 5.83 -1.91
N ALA A 57 -7.05 6.62 -2.75
CA ALA A 57 -6.53 6.17 -4.04
C ALA A 57 -5.48 5.08 -3.87
N ASP A 58 -4.60 5.19 -2.89
CA ASP A 58 -3.57 4.18 -2.61
C ASP A 58 -4.18 2.85 -2.14
N PHE A 59 -5.11 2.87 -1.19
CA PHE A 59 -5.80 1.64 -0.76
C PHE A 59 -6.53 0.96 -1.91
N VAL A 60 -7.19 1.74 -2.76
CA VAL A 60 -7.86 1.22 -3.96
C VAL A 60 -6.86 0.62 -4.94
N VAL A 61 -5.77 1.30 -5.26
CA VAL A 61 -4.76 0.82 -6.23
C VAL A 61 -4.03 -0.42 -5.72
N TYR A 62 -3.59 -0.44 -4.46
CA TYR A 62 -2.93 -1.62 -3.88
C TYR A 62 -3.88 -2.81 -3.83
N GLY A 63 -5.10 -2.63 -3.30
CA GLY A 63 -6.08 -3.72 -3.20
C GLY A 63 -6.48 -4.28 -4.56
N THR A 64 -6.79 -3.40 -5.52
CA THR A 64 -7.18 -3.83 -6.87
C THR A 64 -6.05 -4.52 -7.61
N THR A 65 -4.79 -4.11 -7.43
CA THR A 65 -3.66 -4.78 -8.08
C THR A 65 -3.45 -6.19 -7.54
N VAL A 66 -3.60 -6.42 -6.22
CA VAL A 66 -3.59 -7.78 -5.64
C VAL A 66 -4.68 -8.64 -6.29
N VAL A 67 -5.89 -8.11 -6.45
CA VAL A 67 -6.99 -8.83 -7.11
C VAL A 67 -6.66 -9.11 -8.57
N GLY A 68 -6.17 -8.13 -9.33
CA GLY A 68 -5.79 -8.30 -10.73
C GLY A 68 -4.73 -9.37 -10.93
N VAL A 69 -3.69 -9.38 -10.09
CA VAL A 69 -2.66 -10.43 -10.09
C VAL A 69 -3.26 -11.78 -9.74
N ALA A 70 -4.13 -11.87 -8.73
CA ALA A 70 -4.80 -13.12 -8.36
C ALA A 70 -5.58 -13.70 -9.54
N VAL A 71 -6.43 -12.89 -10.18
CA VAL A 71 -7.21 -13.32 -11.36
C VAL A 71 -6.29 -13.79 -12.48
N GLY A 72 -5.31 -12.98 -12.88
CA GLY A 72 -4.42 -13.30 -13.99
C GLY A 72 -3.56 -14.53 -13.73
N ALA A 73 -2.99 -14.65 -12.52
CA ALA A 73 -2.12 -15.76 -12.15
C ALA A 73 -2.91 -17.06 -11.99
N SER A 74 -4.12 -17.00 -11.44
CA SER A 74 -5.03 -18.15 -11.40
C SER A 74 -5.44 -18.59 -12.80
N ALA A 75 -5.79 -17.64 -13.68
CA ALA A 75 -6.22 -17.95 -15.04
C ALA A 75 -5.10 -18.50 -15.93
N GLN A 76 -3.86 -17.99 -15.78
CA GLN A 76 -2.75 -18.40 -16.66
C GLN A 76 -1.93 -19.57 -16.11
N PHE A 77 -1.71 -19.61 -14.79
CA PHE A 77 -0.78 -20.54 -14.15
C PHE A 77 -1.45 -21.48 -13.14
N GLY A 78 -2.78 -21.40 -12.98
CA GLY A 78 -3.50 -22.24 -12.02
C GLY A 78 -3.19 -21.91 -10.55
N ALA A 79 -2.73 -20.68 -10.27
CA ALA A 79 -2.43 -20.26 -8.91
C ALA A 79 -3.68 -20.33 -8.00
N PRO A 80 -3.57 -20.80 -6.75
CA PRO A 80 -4.67 -20.77 -5.80
C PRO A 80 -4.98 -19.33 -5.36
N TRP A 81 -6.24 -19.05 -5.04
CA TRP A 81 -6.70 -17.70 -4.68
C TRP A 81 -6.34 -17.29 -3.25
N TRP A 82 -6.27 -18.25 -2.32
CA TRP A 82 -6.15 -17.97 -0.89
C TRP A 82 -4.92 -17.14 -0.48
N PRO A 83 -3.73 -17.23 -1.11
CA PRO A 83 -2.58 -16.40 -0.71
C PRO A 83 -2.83 -14.91 -0.94
N PHE A 84 -3.51 -14.56 -2.03
CA PHE A 84 -3.86 -13.18 -2.34
C PHE A 84 -4.93 -12.66 -1.36
N LEU A 85 -5.85 -13.51 -0.91
CA LEU A 85 -6.78 -13.16 0.17
C LEU A 85 -6.07 -12.85 1.49
N LEU A 86 -5.00 -13.60 1.82
CA LEU A 86 -4.19 -13.29 3.00
C LEU A 86 -3.49 -11.94 2.89
N VAL A 87 -3.00 -11.57 1.70
CA VAL A 87 -2.44 -10.22 1.48
C VAL A 87 -3.51 -9.15 1.70
N LEU A 88 -4.71 -9.31 1.14
CA LEU A 88 -5.80 -8.37 1.33
C LEU A 88 -6.21 -8.24 2.81
N LEU A 89 -6.28 -9.36 3.53
CA LEU A 89 -6.53 -9.35 4.97
C LEU A 89 -5.43 -8.61 5.74
N ALA A 90 -4.16 -8.88 5.40
CA ALA A 90 -3.02 -8.22 6.03
C ALA A 90 -3.04 -6.70 5.77
N TYR A 91 -3.37 -6.26 4.55
CA TYR A 91 -3.57 -4.84 4.22
C TYR A 91 -4.74 -4.22 4.96
N TYR A 92 -5.86 -4.94 5.09
CA TYR A 92 -7.03 -4.46 5.84
C TYR A 92 -6.69 -4.20 7.31
N ILE A 93 -6.00 -5.14 7.96
CA ILE A 93 -5.55 -4.99 9.34
C ILE A 93 -4.55 -3.85 9.46
N ASN A 94 -3.55 -3.79 8.56
CA ASN A 94 -2.52 -2.75 8.58
C ASN A 94 -3.12 -1.35 8.44
N GLY A 95 -4.02 -1.19 7.46
CA GLY A 95 -4.69 0.08 7.19
C GLY A 95 -5.60 0.52 8.32
N THR A 96 -6.35 -0.41 8.92
CA THR A 96 -7.19 -0.12 10.07
C THR A 96 -6.35 0.35 11.26
N ALA A 97 -5.25 -0.33 11.56
CA ALA A 97 -4.34 0.07 12.64
C ALA A 97 -3.76 1.47 12.39
N PHE A 98 -3.32 1.75 11.16
CA PHE A 98 -2.80 3.06 10.76
C PHE A 98 -3.84 4.18 10.88
N LEU A 99 -5.05 3.99 10.34
CA LEU A 99 -6.10 5.00 10.34
C LEU A 99 -6.66 5.26 11.74
N ALA A 100 -6.92 4.19 12.51
CA ALA A 100 -7.43 4.32 13.87
C ALA A 100 -6.42 5.04 14.78
N PHE A 101 -5.14 4.68 14.68
CA PHE A 101 -4.09 5.36 15.43
C PHE A 101 -4.00 6.84 15.03
N SER A 102 -3.93 7.14 13.73
CA SER A 102 -3.80 8.51 13.24
C SER A 102 -4.95 9.41 13.73
N SER A 103 -6.18 8.90 13.71
CA SER A 103 -7.35 9.63 14.19
C SER A 103 -7.31 9.91 15.70
N ILE A 104 -6.89 8.93 16.52
CA ILE A 104 -6.82 9.10 17.97
C ILE A 104 -5.65 10.02 18.36
N ALA A 105 -4.49 9.87 17.72
CA ALA A 105 -3.31 10.70 17.94
C ALA A 105 -3.59 12.18 17.64
N GLU A 106 -4.27 12.47 16.52
CA GLU A 106 -4.69 13.83 16.17
C GLU A 106 -5.65 14.43 17.23
N ARG A 107 -6.61 13.65 17.73
CA ARG A 107 -7.57 14.10 18.75
C ARG A 107 -6.96 14.29 20.13
N THR A 108 -5.97 13.49 20.50
CA THR A 108 -5.37 13.49 21.85
C THR A 108 -4.14 14.40 21.96
N GLY A 109 -3.70 15.00 20.85
CA GLY A 109 -2.48 15.82 20.81
C GLY A 109 -1.20 15.05 21.12
N ARG A 110 -1.26 13.71 21.17
CA ARG A 110 -0.11 12.85 21.44
C ARG A 110 0.72 12.74 20.17
N THR A 111 1.87 13.39 20.16
CA THR A 111 2.96 13.12 19.23
C THR A 111 3.86 12.07 19.85
N ILE A 112 4.38 11.15 19.03
CA ILE A 112 5.40 10.23 19.52
C ILE A 112 6.75 10.93 19.40
N ASP A 113 7.49 10.86 20.50
CA ASP A 113 8.60 11.72 20.92
C ASP A 113 9.87 11.54 20.06
N ASP A 114 9.75 11.82 18.77
CA ASP A 114 10.86 11.94 17.82
C ASP A 114 10.58 13.03 16.77
N GLY A 115 9.61 13.92 17.05
CA GLY A 115 9.13 14.94 16.10
C GLY A 115 8.46 14.37 14.83
N ARG A 116 8.34 13.03 14.75
CA ARG A 116 7.73 12.31 13.64
C ARG A 116 6.35 11.83 14.06
N SER A 117 5.32 12.30 13.36
CA SER A 117 4.02 11.62 13.35
C SER A 117 4.26 10.14 13.05
N PHE A 118 3.54 9.24 13.72
CA PHE A 118 3.58 7.78 13.46
C PHE A 118 3.18 7.41 12.02
N SER A 119 2.83 8.39 11.19
CA SER A 119 3.07 8.38 9.73
C SER A 119 4.43 7.79 9.32
N PHE A 120 5.41 7.77 10.21
CA PHE A 120 6.79 7.30 10.01
C PHE A 120 7.18 6.12 10.91
N LEU A 121 6.25 5.38 11.52
CA LEU A 121 6.64 4.07 12.06
C LEU A 121 6.88 3.10 10.91
N GLY A 122 8.13 3.09 10.49
CA GLY A 122 8.72 2.18 9.52
C GLY A 122 8.46 0.75 9.91
N GLY A 123 7.50 0.16 9.20
CA GLY A 123 7.43 -1.27 9.02
C GLY A 123 7.99 -1.59 7.64
N LEU A 124 8.43 -2.82 7.44
CA LEU A 124 8.93 -3.39 6.17
C LEU A 124 7.95 -3.30 4.96
N ALA A 125 6.84 -2.57 5.12
CA ALA A 125 5.82 -2.29 4.12
C ALA A 125 5.52 -0.78 4.12
N GLU A 126 6.57 0.04 3.97
CA GLU A 126 6.49 1.51 4.04
C GLU A 126 6.08 2.13 2.69
N GLY A 127 6.32 1.42 1.60
CA GLY A 127 5.84 1.77 0.26
C GLY A 127 6.77 1.27 -0.83
N ALA A 128 8.08 1.38 -0.60
CA ALA A 128 9.10 0.87 -1.53
C ALA A 128 9.03 -0.66 -1.66
N GLU A 129 8.88 -1.38 -0.55
CA GLU A 129 8.75 -2.83 -0.55
C GLU A 129 7.44 -3.26 -1.21
N THR A 130 6.35 -2.53 -0.96
CA THR A 130 5.06 -2.77 -1.61
C THR A 130 5.19 -2.59 -3.13
N ILE A 131 5.84 -1.52 -3.60
CA ILE A 131 6.12 -1.28 -5.02
C ILE A 131 6.96 -2.39 -5.60
N ALA A 132 8.01 -2.82 -4.91
CA ALA A 132 8.90 -3.90 -5.34
C ALA A 132 8.15 -5.22 -5.45
N VAL A 133 7.36 -5.60 -4.45
CA VAL A 133 6.59 -6.87 -4.43
C VAL A 133 5.53 -6.89 -5.51
N HIS A 134 4.80 -5.79 -5.73
CA HIS A 134 3.85 -5.72 -6.84
C HIS A 134 4.57 -5.80 -8.18
N SER A 135 5.73 -5.16 -8.33
CA SER A 135 6.54 -5.30 -9.54
C SER A 135 7.03 -6.73 -9.74
N LEU A 136 7.41 -7.43 -8.66
CA LEU A 136 7.82 -8.84 -8.69
C LEU A 136 6.67 -9.75 -9.13
N TRP A 137 5.44 -9.52 -8.66
CA TRP A 137 4.28 -10.24 -9.15
C TRP A 137 4.04 -10.05 -10.65
N LEU A 138 4.24 -8.83 -11.15
CA LEU A 138 4.04 -8.53 -12.57
C LEU A 138 5.20 -9.04 -13.44
N LEU A 139 6.41 -9.17 -12.89
CA LEU A 139 7.56 -9.77 -13.59
C LEU A 139 7.55 -11.30 -13.56
N PHE A 140 7.08 -11.88 -12.46
CA PHE A 140 7.12 -13.32 -12.20
C PHE A 140 5.75 -13.87 -11.78
N PRO A 141 4.70 -13.70 -12.61
CA PRO A 141 3.33 -14.08 -12.26
C PRO A 141 3.15 -15.59 -12.00
N GLN A 142 4.03 -16.43 -12.56
CA GLN A 142 4.06 -17.87 -12.32
C GLN A 142 4.43 -18.25 -10.87
N TRP A 143 5.14 -17.36 -10.16
CA TRP A 143 5.48 -17.49 -8.75
C TRP A 143 4.55 -16.65 -7.84
N GLY A 144 3.43 -16.17 -8.41
CA GLY A 144 2.58 -15.16 -7.76
C GLY A 144 2.09 -15.58 -6.39
N TRP A 145 1.65 -16.83 -6.24
CA TRP A 145 1.08 -17.30 -4.99
C TRP A 145 2.15 -17.52 -3.89
N GLN A 146 3.35 -17.96 -4.24
CA GLN A 146 4.48 -18.09 -3.30
C GLN A 146 4.91 -16.72 -2.79
N ILE A 147 5.05 -15.75 -3.70
CA ILE A 147 5.35 -14.36 -3.35
C ILE A 147 4.25 -13.81 -2.44
N ALA A 148 2.98 -14.12 -2.72
CA ALA A 148 1.85 -13.67 -1.91
C ALA A 148 1.85 -14.22 -0.48
N VAL A 149 2.19 -15.50 -0.29
CA VAL A 149 2.31 -16.09 1.06
C VAL A 149 3.39 -15.36 1.87
N VAL A 150 4.58 -15.20 1.30
CA VAL A 150 5.71 -14.54 1.97
C VAL A 150 5.33 -13.10 2.31
N TRP A 151 4.76 -12.39 1.35
CA TRP A 151 4.37 -11.00 1.54
C TRP A 151 3.27 -10.82 2.59
N ALA A 152 2.22 -11.67 2.56
CA ALA A 152 1.17 -11.64 3.59
C ALA A 152 1.75 -11.84 4.99
N GLY A 153 2.71 -12.75 5.16
CA GLY A 153 3.41 -12.96 6.43
C GLY A 153 4.19 -11.71 6.90
N LEU A 154 4.97 -11.09 6.01
CA LEU A 154 5.74 -9.88 6.32
C LEU A 154 4.84 -8.70 6.71
N VAL A 155 3.75 -8.51 5.97
CA VAL A 155 2.75 -7.47 6.27
C VAL A 155 2.05 -7.78 7.59
N ALA A 156 1.66 -9.03 7.85
CA ALA A 156 1.00 -9.40 9.11
C ALA A 156 1.88 -9.13 10.33
N VAL A 157 3.19 -9.44 10.26
CA VAL A 157 4.16 -9.10 11.32
C VAL A 157 4.22 -7.59 11.53
N SER A 158 4.34 -6.82 10.45
CA SER A 158 4.39 -5.36 10.48
C SER A 158 3.11 -4.76 11.09
N SER A 159 1.94 -5.29 10.73
CA SER A 159 0.65 -4.91 11.29
C SER A 159 0.57 -5.20 12.78
N GLY A 160 1.02 -6.37 13.22
CA GLY A 160 1.05 -6.74 14.64
C GLY A 160 1.93 -5.80 15.48
N GLN A 161 3.12 -5.48 14.96
CA GLN A 161 4.02 -4.49 15.59
C GLN A 161 3.36 -3.12 15.72
N ARG A 162 2.69 -2.65 14.66
CA ARG A 162 1.95 -1.37 14.66
C ARG A 162 0.82 -1.34 15.68
N ILE A 163 0.04 -2.41 15.79
CA ILE A 163 -1.05 -2.51 16.78
C ILE A 163 -0.50 -2.45 18.21
N ILE A 164 0.54 -3.25 18.51
CA ILE A 164 1.14 -3.29 19.86
C ILE A 164 1.75 -1.93 20.22
N ALA A 165 2.51 -1.33 19.30
CA ALA A 165 3.15 -0.04 19.53
C ALA A 165 2.11 1.08 19.68
N GLY A 166 1.09 1.09 18.82
CA GLY A 166 -0.01 2.05 18.88
C GLY A 166 -0.81 1.96 20.17
N TYR A 167 -1.14 0.74 20.62
CA TYR A 167 -1.83 0.54 21.90
C TYR A 167 -1.02 1.06 23.09
N ARG A 168 0.28 0.77 23.14
CA ARG A 168 1.17 1.25 24.21
C ARG A 168 1.29 2.77 24.25
N ALA A 169 1.31 3.43 23.09
CA ALA A 169 1.42 4.88 23.03
C ALA A 169 0.10 5.61 23.35
N LEU A 170 -1.05 4.93 23.20
CA LEU A 170 -2.37 5.47 23.49
C LEU A 170 -2.90 5.11 24.88
N SER A 171 -2.26 4.15 25.56
CA SER A 171 -2.49 3.87 26.99
C SER A 171 -1.92 5.01 27.85
#